data_AF-A0A919XDZ5-F1
#
_entry.id   AF-A0A919XDZ5-F1
#
_cell.length_a   1.000
_cell.length_b   1.000
_cell.length_c   1.000
_cell.angle_alpha   90.00
_cell.angle_beta   90.00
_cell.angle_gamma   90.00
#
_symmetry.space_group_name_H-M   'P 1'
#
loop_
_entity.id
_entity.type
_entity.pdbx_description
1 polymer ?
#
loop_
_entity_poly.entity_id
_entity_poly.type
_entity_poly.pdbx_seq_one_letter_code
_entity_poly.pdbx_strand_id
1 'polypeptide(L)'
;MQVGDAIEFVGPGVEGDQTVHIYGRLLAFEEYKLLSYTDHPGPSHHDRHAELESTVTIRLNTVGNCTLLQLVNDQWTDNNPQFEKADQFWWMILSNIKTIAETGKPLDFGYKV
;
A
#
# COMPACT_ATOMS: atom_id res chain seq x y z
N MET A 1 15.89 -5.79 -4.18
CA MET A 1 14.61 -6.50 -4.10
C MET A 1 14.53 -7.45 -5.28
N GLN A 2 14.10 -8.67 -5.05
CA GLN A 2 13.90 -9.72 -6.03
C GLN A 2 12.46 -10.23 -5.94
N VAL A 3 11.91 -10.68 -7.07
CA VAL A 3 10.57 -11.28 -7.08
C VAL A 3 10.53 -12.44 -6.08
N GLY A 4 9.49 -12.47 -5.24
CA GLY A 4 9.32 -13.42 -4.15
C GLY A 4 9.83 -12.94 -2.79
N ASP A 5 10.61 -11.85 -2.73
CA ASP A 5 11.03 -11.22 -1.47
C ASP A 5 9.80 -10.81 -0.63
N ALA A 6 9.91 -10.93 0.69
CA ALA A 6 8.87 -10.46 1.60
C ALA A 6 8.79 -8.92 1.59
N ILE A 7 7.57 -8.39 1.71
CA ILE A 7 7.30 -6.98 1.96
C ILE A 7 6.45 -6.86 3.22
N GLU A 8 6.77 -5.89 4.07
CA GLU A 8 6.01 -5.59 5.28
C GLU A 8 5.93 -4.08 5.46
N PHE A 9 4.75 -3.61 5.85
CA PHE A 9 4.58 -2.26 6.38
C PHE A 9 4.41 -2.36 7.90
N VAL A 10 5.44 -1.95 8.62
CA VAL A 10 5.52 -2.01 10.08
C VAL A 10 5.52 -0.60 10.66
N GLY A 11 4.73 -0.38 11.71
CA GLY A 11 4.69 0.89 12.40
C GLY A 11 3.88 0.86 13.69
N PRO A 12 3.65 2.04 14.31
CA PRO A 12 2.83 2.16 15.51
C PRO A 12 1.39 1.71 15.27
N GLY A 13 0.90 0.82 16.13
CA GLY A 13 -0.43 0.28 16.06
C GLY A 13 -0.86 -0.40 17.36
N VAL A 14 -1.86 -1.28 17.25
CA VAL A 14 -2.51 -1.93 18.41
C VAL A 14 -1.57 -2.85 19.19
N GLU A 15 -0.50 -3.35 18.58
CA GLU A 15 0.52 -4.21 19.20
C GLU A 15 1.76 -3.41 19.64
N GLY A 16 1.70 -2.07 19.57
CA GLY A 16 2.80 -1.16 19.86
C GLY A 16 3.52 -0.68 18.60
N ASP A 17 4.76 -0.21 18.77
CA ASP A 17 5.55 0.49 17.74
C ASP A 17 5.97 -0.38 16.54
N GLN A 18 5.78 -1.70 16.62
CA GLN A 18 6.20 -2.70 15.62
C GLN A 18 5.00 -3.52 15.13
N THR A 19 3.83 -2.91 15.04
CA THR A 19 2.64 -3.57 14.50
C THR A 19 2.82 -3.78 12.99
N VAL A 20 2.64 -5.02 12.52
CA VAL A 20 2.56 -5.31 11.08
C VAL A 20 1.18 -4.88 10.61
N HIS A 21 1.11 -3.92 9.69
CA HIS A 21 -0.15 -3.44 9.13
C HIS A 21 -0.52 -4.19 7.85
N ILE A 22 0.49 -4.48 7.02
CA ILE A 22 0.37 -5.20 5.76
C ILE A 22 1.61 -6.07 5.62
N TYR A 23 1.44 -7.28 5.07
CA TYR A 23 2.55 -8.09 4.60
C TYR A 23 2.23 -8.77 3.27
N GLY A 24 3.25 -9.26 2.58
CA GLY A 24 3.08 -10.10 1.41
C GLY A 24 4.38 -10.35 0.67
N ARG A 25 4.30 -10.53 -0.65
CA ARG A 25 5.45 -10.89 -1.49
C ARG A 25 5.55 -10.04 -2.73
N LEU A 26 6.78 -9.70 -3.11
CA LEU A 26 7.07 -8.97 -4.34
C LEU A 26 6.71 -9.81 -5.57
N LEU A 27 5.88 -9.27 -6.46
CA LEU A 27 5.49 -9.90 -7.73
C LEU A 27 6.27 -9.33 -8.91
N ALA A 28 6.56 -8.03 -8.90
CA ALA A 28 7.38 -7.37 -9.90
C ALA A 28 8.07 -6.12 -9.34
N PHE A 29 9.30 -5.86 -9.79
CA PHE A 29 10.03 -4.66 -9.43
C PHE A 29 10.93 -4.21 -10.58
N GLU A 30 10.76 -2.96 -10.99
CA GLU A 30 11.67 -2.23 -11.88
C GLU A 30 11.89 -0.85 -11.26
N GLU A 31 13.14 -0.54 -10.94
CA GLU A 31 13.51 0.69 -10.25
C GLU A 31 12.94 1.91 -10.98
N TYR A 32 12.35 2.84 -10.21
CA TYR A 32 11.70 4.07 -10.70
C TYR A 32 10.55 3.88 -11.69
N LYS A 33 10.00 2.66 -11.84
CA LYS A 33 8.97 2.41 -12.85
C LYS A 33 7.84 1.49 -12.42
N LEU A 34 8.15 0.37 -11.77
CA LEU A 34 7.14 -0.65 -11.42
C LEU A 34 7.41 -1.23 -10.04
N LEU A 35 6.37 -1.30 -9.24
CA LEU A 35 6.30 -2.09 -8.02
C LEU A 35 4.98 -2.86 -8.03
N SER A 36 5.03 -4.18 -7.83
CA SER A 36 3.84 -5.01 -7.66
C SER A 36 4.06 -6.04 -6.56
N TYR A 37 3.08 -6.24 -5.69
CA TYR A 37 3.18 -7.16 -4.56
C TYR A 37 1.80 -7.71 -4.15
N THR A 38 1.78 -8.88 -3.50
CA THR A 38 0.59 -9.37 -2.79
C THR A 38 0.39 -8.62 -1.49
N ASP A 39 -0.86 -8.35 -1.13
CA ASP A 39 -1.24 -7.56 0.03
C ASP A 39 -2.18 -8.38 0.92
N HIS A 40 -1.68 -8.72 2.10
CA HIS A 40 -2.46 -9.27 3.21
C HIS A 40 -2.53 -8.24 4.33
N PRO A 41 -3.68 -8.10 5.00
CA PRO A 41 -3.73 -7.33 6.23
C PRO A 41 -2.84 -7.98 7.29
N GLY A 42 -2.29 -7.18 8.21
CA GLY A 42 -1.56 -7.73 9.35
C GLY A 42 -2.47 -8.56 10.28
N PRO A 43 -1.89 -9.46 11.11
CA PRO A 43 -2.65 -10.33 12.01
C PRO A 43 -3.60 -9.59 12.95
N SER A 44 -3.19 -8.39 13.39
CA SER A 44 -3.98 -7.56 14.29
C SER A 44 -5.22 -6.92 13.64
N HIS A 45 -5.31 -6.94 12.30
CA HIS A 45 -6.38 -6.27 11.55
C HIS A 45 -7.52 -7.22 11.16
N HIS A 46 -7.29 -8.53 11.10
CA HIS A 46 -8.32 -9.52 10.78
C HIS A 46 -7.88 -10.96 11.12
N ASP A 47 -8.74 -11.75 11.79
CA ASP A 47 -8.39 -13.12 12.19
C ASP A 47 -8.01 -14.04 11.02
N ARG A 48 -8.74 -13.92 9.89
CA ARG A 48 -8.45 -14.65 8.64
C ARG A 48 -7.45 -13.96 7.73
N HIS A 49 -6.57 -13.10 8.26
CA HIS A 49 -5.67 -12.26 7.46
C HIS A 49 -4.88 -13.03 6.38
N ALA A 50 -4.42 -14.25 6.69
CA ALA A 50 -3.64 -15.06 5.77
C ALA A 50 -4.44 -15.57 4.55
N GLU A 51 -5.77 -15.61 4.64
CA GLU A 51 -6.66 -15.97 3.52
C GLU A 51 -7.08 -14.74 2.71
N LEU A 52 -6.89 -13.54 3.25
CA LEU A 52 -7.27 -12.30 2.60
C LEU A 52 -6.08 -11.77 1.81
N GLU A 53 -6.17 -11.89 0.50
CA GLU A 53 -5.16 -11.40 -0.43
C GLU A 53 -5.78 -10.44 -1.47
N SER A 54 -4.98 -9.46 -1.88
CA SER A 54 -5.13 -8.71 -3.13
C SER A 54 -3.76 -8.48 -3.76
N THR A 55 -3.72 -7.94 -4.97
CA THR A 55 -2.50 -7.47 -5.64
C THR A 55 -2.51 -5.95 -5.69
N VAL A 56 -1.40 -5.33 -5.29
CA VAL A 56 -1.18 -3.89 -5.47
C VAL A 56 -0.11 -3.70 -6.54
N THR A 57 -0.38 -2.83 -7.52
CA THR A 57 0.57 -2.47 -8.57
C THR A 57 0.67 -0.95 -8.69
N ILE A 58 1.87 -0.42 -8.50
CA ILE A 58 2.22 0.98 -8.70
C ILE A 58 3.10 1.11 -9.95
N ARG A 59 2.70 2.01 -10.85
CA ARG A 59 3.46 2.34 -12.07
C ARG A 59 3.77 3.82 -12.11
N LEU A 60 5.00 4.15 -12.46
CA LEU A 60 5.44 5.51 -12.72
C LEU A 60 5.71 5.66 -14.23
N ASN A 61 5.08 6.67 -14.83
CA ASN A 61 5.29 7.03 -16.23
C ASN A 61 5.61 8.52 -16.33
N THR A 62 6.50 8.89 -17.24
CA THR A 62 6.71 10.30 -17.59
C THR A 62 5.56 10.80 -18.45
N VAL A 63 4.95 11.91 -18.05
CA VAL A 63 3.92 12.62 -18.82
C VAL A 63 4.29 14.09 -18.88
N GLY A 64 4.83 14.52 -20.03
CA GLY A 64 5.40 15.86 -20.19
C GLY A 64 6.54 16.09 -19.19
N ASN A 65 6.43 17.15 -18.38
CA ASN A 65 7.39 17.48 -17.31
C ASN A 65 6.96 16.94 -15.94
N CYS A 66 6.00 16.01 -15.89
CA CYS A 66 5.45 15.45 -14.66
C CYS A 66 5.59 13.93 -14.64
N THR A 67 5.35 13.35 -13.46
CA THR A 67 5.22 11.90 -13.27
C THR A 67 3.76 11.55 -13.07
N LEU A 68 3.25 10.63 -13.89
CA LEU A 68 1.98 9.95 -13.65
C LEU A 68 2.24 8.71 -12.77
N LEU A 69 1.75 8.74 -11.54
CA LEU A 69 1.67 7.57 -10.67
C LEU A 69 0.29 6.93 -10.84
N GLN A 70 0.27 5.68 -11.27
CA GLN A 70 -0.95 4.86 -11.35
C GLN A 70 -0.87 3.76 -10.29
N LEU A 71 -1.92 3.64 -9.49
CA LEU A 71 -2.09 2.54 -8.54
C LEU A 71 -3.30 1.72 -8.96
N VAL A 72 -3.11 0.40 -9.04
CA VAL A 72 -4.18 -0.58 -9.24
C VAL A 72 -4.12 -1.54 -8.06
N ASN A 73 -5.26 -1.75 -7.40
CA ASN A 73 -5.42 -2.76 -6.37
C ASN A 73 -6.53 -3.72 -6.79
N ASP A 74 -6.15 -4.90 -7.27
CA ASP A 74 -7.02 -5.89 -7.91
C ASP A 74 -6.71 -7.32 -7.43
N GLN A 75 -7.19 -8.35 -8.14
CA GLN A 75 -7.01 -9.77 -7.78
C GLN A 75 -7.40 -10.12 -6.34
N TRP A 76 -8.51 -9.54 -5.89
CA TRP A 76 -9.03 -9.78 -4.56
C TRP A 76 -9.54 -11.21 -4.42
N THR A 77 -9.19 -11.83 -3.31
CA THR A 77 -9.83 -13.06 -2.83
C THR A 77 -11.35 -12.87 -2.66
N ASP A 78 -12.12 -13.94 -2.86
CA ASP A 78 -13.58 -13.88 -2.78
C ASP A 78 -14.06 -13.40 -1.40
N ASN A 79 -15.03 -12.49 -1.39
CA ASN A 79 -15.60 -11.88 -0.19
C ASN A 79 -14.54 -11.19 0.72
N ASN A 80 -13.46 -10.66 0.14
CA ASN A 80 -12.47 -9.93 0.91
C ASN A 80 -13.06 -8.59 1.42
N PRO A 81 -13.24 -8.42 2.76
CA PRO A 81 -13.86 -7.23 3.32
C PRO A 81 -13.01 -5.96 3.16
N GLN A 82 -11.75 -6.10 2.77
CA GLN A 82 -10.85 -4.97 2.57
C GLN A 82 -11.12 -4.25 1.24
N PHE A 83 -11.80 -4.89 0.28
CA PHE A 83 -12.16 -4.27 -1.00
C PHE A 83 -12.97 -2.98 -0.82
N GLU A 84 -14.02 -3.02 0.01
CA GLU A 84 -14.85 -1.84 0.27
C GLU A 84 -14.10 -0.75 1.04
N LYS A 85 -13.15 -1.14 1.89
CA LYS A 85 -12.31 -0.20 2.65
C LYS A 85 -11.24 0.45 1.79
N ALA A 86 -10.73 -0.25 0.78
CA ALA A 86 -9.67 0.23 -0.09
C ALA A 86 -10.05 1.54 -0.79
N ASP A 87 -11.32 1.68 -1.20
CA ASP A 87 -11.87 2.91 -1.79
C ASP A 87 -11.72 4.12 -0.86
N GLN A 88 -11.86 3.93 0.45
CA GLN A 88 -11.79 5.01 1.43
C GLN A 88 -10.34 5.43 1.77
N PHE A 89 -9.35 4.59 1.51
CA PHE A 89 -7.97 4.83 1.96
C PHE A 89 -6.98 5.15 0.84
N TRP A 90 -7.16 4.61 -0.37
CA TRP A 90 -6.17 4.82 -1.44
C TRP A 90 -6.05 6.28 -1.87
N TRP A 91 -7.15 7.02 -1.97
CA TRP A 91 -7.10 8.45 -2.32
C TRP A 91 -6.30 9.25 -1.29
N MET A 92 -6.40 8.89 -0.01
CA MET A 92 -5.70 9.53 1.10
C MET A 92 -4.18 9.29 0.98
N ILE A 93 -3.77 8.04 0.74
CA ILE A 93 -2.36 7.66 0.54
C ILE A 93 -1.77 8.38 -0.67
N LEU A 94 -2.47 8.35 -1.81
CA LEU A 94 -2.01 8.99 -3.05
C LEU A 94 -1.91 10.51 -2.90
N SER A 95 -2.85 11.14 -2.19
CA SER A 95 -2.79 12.57 -1.90
C SER A 95 -1.58 12.91 -1.03
N ASN A 96 -1.28 12.09 -0.01
CA ASN A 96 -0.13 12.29 0.85
C ASN A 96 1.20 12.17 0.09
N ILE A 97 1.33 11.16 -0.78
CA ILE A 97 2.51 10.97 -1.63
C ILE A 97 2.73 12.23 -2.49
N LYS A 98 1.66 12.73 -3.12
CA LYS A 98 1.72 13.97 -3.91
C LYS A 98 2.20 15.15 -3.06
N THR A 99 1.63 15.36 -1.87
CA THR A 99 2.02 16.48 -0.99
C THR A 99 3.47 16.38 -0.53
N ILE A 100 3.95 15.18 -0.19
CA ILE A 100 5.36 14.97 0.15
C ILE A 100 6.26 15.29 -1.04
N ALA A 101 5.90 14.84 -2.24
CA ALA A 101 6.66 15.10 -3.45
C ALA A 101 6.74 16.61 -3.78
N GLU A 102 5.67 17.37 -3.52
CA GLU A 102 5.61 18.80 -3.83
C GLU A 102 6.20 19.71 -2.74
N THR A 103 6.12 19.29 -1.47
CA THR A 103 6.39 20.17 -0.32
C THR A 103 7.46 19.65 0.63
N GLY A 104 7.84 18.37 0.53
CA GLY A 104 8.71 17.68 1.47
C GLY A 104 8.07 17.37 2.83
N LYS A 105 6.75 17.57 2.99
CA LYS A 105 6.01 17.34 4.24
C LYS A 105 4.78 16.46 4.00
N PRO A 106 4.37 15.61 4.97
CA PRO A 106 3.12 14.88 4.86
C PRO A 106 1.91 15.80 4.98
N LEU A 107 0.77 15.34 4.48
CA LEU A 107 -0.53 15.93 4.77
C LEU A 107 -0.80 15.89 6.27
N ASP A 108 -1.31 17.00 6.79
CA ASP A 108 -1.90 17.04 8.12
C ASP A 108 -3.32 16.51 8.04
N PHE A 109 -3.49 15.23 8.37
CA PHE A 109 -4.80 14.60 8.43
C PHE A 109 -5.57 14.95 9.71
N GLY A 110 -4.98 15.71 10.65
CA GLY A 110 -5.63 16.08 11.91
C GLY A 110 -5.91 14.91 12.86
N TYR A 111 -5.35 13.72 12.59
CA TYR A 111 -5.46 12.58 13.49
C TYR A 111 -4.65 12.86 14.76
N LYS A 112 -5.30 12.68 15.92
CA LYS A 112 -4.58 12.68 17.19
C LYS A 112 -3.79 11.39 17.26
N VAL A 113 -2.47 11.52 17.40
CA VAL A 113 -1.56 10.42 17.77
C VAL A 113 -1.95 9.89 19.15
#